data_AF-M3G5W4-F1
#
_entry.id   AF-M3G5W4-F1
#
_cell.length_a   1.000
_cell.length_b   1.000
_cell.length_c   1.000
_cell.angle_alpha   90.00
_cell.angle_beta   90.00
_cell.angle_gamma   90.00
#
_symmetry.space_group_name_H-M   'P 1'
#
loop_
_entity.id
_entity.type
_entity.pdbx_description
1 polymer ?
#
loop_
_entity_poly.entity_id
_entity_poly.type
_entity_poly.pdbx_seq_one_letter_code
_entity_poly.pdbx_strand_id
1 'polypeptide(L)'
;MIFHSGILKKFIPGIVASVALFVGFVSIYFQKSSSETKMEVLDFAHKKSVILFGIVLTIFSIALCVLSSIQPLITARNLLVTAPVLYFLIATLFSIFPIYKGRRLEFVLILISFVSLYYFTRYYYKPYKEQWRESSQYIISTVVGHPKDFTLLCSSHAYNMEYFLKTAKVTGIVPRLYTKEEVNLFIQDSSKKNLVILETSWKYLNSEELESLFMRSNFDRKDQLFYGMRVVTIRKK
;
A
#
# COMPACT_ATOMS: atom_id res chain seq x y z
N MET A 1 -9.39 2.14 -13.91
CA MET A 1 -8.03 1.81 -13.43
C MET A 1 -8.11 1.12 -12.08
N ILE A 2 -8.43 -0.18 -12.05
CA ILE A 2 -8.91 -0.89 -10.85
C ILE A 2 -7.79 -1.60 -10.06
N PHE A 3 -6.53 -1.43 -10.46
CA PHE A 3 -5.41 -1.91 -9.66
C PHE A 3 -4.40 -0.79 -9.52
N HIS A 4 -4.38 -0.16 -8.34
CA HIS A 4 -3.24 0.63 -7.92
C HIS A 4 -1.99 -0.27 -8.09
N SER A 5 -1.07 0.18 -8.93
CA SER A 5 -0.04 -0.57 -9.69
C SER A 5 0.96 -1.42 -8.89
N GLY A 6 0.78 -1.52 -7.57
CA GLY A 6 1.60 -2.33 -6.67
C GLY A 6 1.01 -3.68 -6.27
N ILE A 7 -0.32 -3.87 -6.31
CA ILE A 7 -0.93 -5.14 -5.86
C ILE A 7 -0.68 -6.26 -6.87
N LEU A 8 -0.99 -6.06 -8.15
CA LEU A 8 -0.74 -7.07 -9.19
C LEU A 8 0.75 -7.49 -9.23
N LYS A 9 1.69 -6.55 -9.18
CA LYS A 9 3.14 -6.87 -9.18
C LYS A 9 3.61 -7.67 -7.95
N LYS A 10 2.92 -7.55 -6.81
CA LYS A 10 3.28 -8.25 -5.56
C LYS A 10 2.53 -9.58 -5.38
N PHE A 11 1.31 -9.67 -5.92
CA PHE A 11 0.40 -10.80 -5.72
C PHE A 11 0.52 -11.84 -6.84
N ILE A 12 0.81 -11.43 -8.09
CA ILE A 12 1.02 -12.35 -9.22
C ILE A 12 2.15 -13.34 -8.94
N PRO A 13 3.34 -12.96 -8.43
CA PRO A 13 4.40 -13.93 -8.15
C PRO A 13 3.99 -14.95 -7.09
N GLY A 14 3.22 -14.55 -6.07
CA GLY A 14 2.73 -15.44 -5.02
C GLY A 14 1.66 -16.42 -5.50
N ILE A 15 0.72 -15.94 -6.33
CA ILE A 15 -0.29 -16.80 -6.97
C ILE A 15 0.39 -17.75 -7.97
N VAL A 16 1.30 -17.24 -8.81
CA VAL A 16 2.04 -18.06 -9.79
C VAL A 16 2.92 -19.09 -9.09
N ALA A 17 3.60 -18.74 -7.99
CA ALA A 17 4.36 -19.71 -7.19
C ALA A 17 3.45 -20.77 -6.56
N SER A 18 2.29 -20.38 -6.02
CA SER A 18 1.32 -21.31 -5.43
C SER A 18 0.71 -22.24 -6.48
N VAL A 19 0.38 -21.71 -7.66
CA VAL A 19 -0.13 -22.49 -8.80
C VAL A 19 0.96 -23.37 -9.40
N ALA A 20 2.20 -22.89 -9.54
CA ALA A 20 3.32 -23.69 -10.04
C ALA A 20 3.69 -24.82 -9.07
N LEU A 21 3.60 -24.58 -7.75
CA LEU A 21 3.75 -25.63 -6.73
C LEU A 21 2.59 -26.62 -6.81
N PHE A 22 1.36 -26.16 -6.97
CA PHE A 22 0.19 -27.03 -7.13
C PHE A 22 0.28 -27.89 -8.40
N VAL A 23 0.61 -27.29 -9.55
CA VAL A 23 0.77 -27.98 -10.84
C VAL A 23 1.98 -28.91 -10.81
N GLY A 24 3.14 -28.47 -10.30
CA GLY A 24 4.32 -29.31 -10.15
C GLY A 24 4.07 -30.51 -9.24
N PHE A 25 3.26 -30.33 -8.19
CA PHE A 25 2.86 -31.41 -7.30
C PHE A 25 1.87 -32.38 -7.95
N VAL A 26 0.88 -31.86 -8.69
CA VAL A 26 -0.05 -32.68 -9.49
C VAL A 26 0.72 -33.49 -10.54
N SER A 27 1.68 -32.89 -11.24
CA SER A 27 2.52 -33.59 -12.22
C SER A 27 3.36 -34.69 -11.58
N ILE A 28 4.00 -34.44 -10.43
CA ILE A 28 4.80 -35.46 -9.72
C ILE A 28 3.90 -36.60 -9.19
N TYR A 29 2.68 -36.29 -8.74
CA TYR A 29 1.73 -37.28 -8.25
C TYR A 29 1.22 -38.21 -9.36
N PHE A 30 0.82 -37.63 -10.50
CA PHE A 30 0.36 -38.44 -11.65
C PHE A 30 1.48 -39.22 -12.32
N GLN A 31 2.71 -38.68 -12.34
CA GLN A 31 3.86 -39.38 -12.92
C GLN A 31 4.33 -40.54 -12.04
N LYS A 32 4.18 -40.44 -10.71
CA LYS A 32 4.52 -41.52 -9.77
C LYS A 32 3.43 -42.59 -9.64
N SER A 33 2.17 -42.25 -9.96
CA SER A 33 1.04 -43.19 -10.02
C SER A 33 1.14 -44.19 -11.19
N SER A 34 2.02 -43.98 -12.16
CA SER A 34 2.24 -44.94 -13.26
C SER A 34 3.15 -46.11 -12.86
N SER A 35 3.85 -46.02 -11.73
CA SER A 35 4.65 -47.12 -11.17
C SER A 35 4.10 -47.51 -9.80
N GLU A 36 3.20 -48.50 -9.79
CA GLU A 36 2.84 -49.33 -8.62
C GLU A 36 2.19 -48.65 -7.40
N THR A 37 1.20 -47.78 -7.61
CA THR A 37 0.25 -47.46 -6.53
C THR A 37 -1.15 -47.78 -6.98
N LYS A 38 -1.80 -48.75 -6.31
CA LYS A 38 -3.25 -48.94 -6.39
C LYS A 38 -3.88 -47.57 -6.17
N MET A 39 -4.45 -46.99 -7.22
CA MET A 39 -5.33 -45.84 -7.08
C MET A 39 -6.42 -46.29 -6.11
N GLU A 40 -6.37 -45.81 -4.87
CA GLU A 40 -7.59 -45.71 -4.08
C GLU A 40 -8.51 -44.82 -4.90
N VAL A 41 -9.40 -45.47 -5.65
CA VAL A 41 -10.44 -44.82 -6.43
C VAL A 41 -11.22 -44.00 -5.42
N LEU A 42 -11.00 -42.68 -5.44
CA LEU A 42 -11.77 -41.73 -4.64
C LEU A 42 -13.23 -42.14 -4.71
N ASP A 43 -13.82 -42.48 -3.57
CA ASP A 43 -15.16 -43.06 -3.50
C ASP A 43 -16.15 -42.17 -4.26
N PHE A 44 -17.18 -42.74 -4.90
CA PHE A 44 -18.05 -41.99 -5.82
C PHE A 44 -18.66 -40.74 -5.16
N ALA A 45 -18.93 -40.82 -3.85
CA ALA A 45 -19.35 -39.70 -3.01
C ALA A 45 -18.30 -38.59 -2.86
N HIS A 46 -17.02 -38.95 -2.72
CA HIS A 46 -15.91 -37.98 -2.62
C HIS A 46 -15.69 -37.24 -3.95
N LYS A 47 -15.79 -37.94 -5.09
CA LYS A 47 -15.71 -37.29 -6.43
C LYS A 47 -16.84 -36.27 -6.61
N LYS A 48 -18.06 -36.62 -6.23
CA LYS A 48 -19.23 -35.72 -6.29
C LYS A 48 -19.06 -34.50 -5.38
N SER A 49 -18.51 -34.69 -4.17
CA SER A 49 -18.23 -33.60 -3.23
C SER A 49 -17.15 -32.64 -3.74
N VAL A 50 -16.05 -33.16 -4.32
CA VAL A 50 -14.98 -32.32 -4.92
C VAL A 50 -15.50 -31.53 -6.12
N ILE A 51 -16.31 -32.14 -6.98
CA ILE A 51 -16.92 -31.46 -8.14
C ILE A 51 -17.88 -30.37 -7.66
N LEU A 52 -18.75 -30.67 -6.68
CA LEU A 52 -19.68 -29.69 -6.12
C LEU A 52 -18.94 -28.52 -5.48
N PHE A 53 -17.87 -28.80 -4.73
CA PHE A 53 -17.02 -27.78 -4.14
C PHE A 53 -16.37 -26.90 -5.21
N GLY A 54 -15.84 -27.50 -6.28
CA GLY A 54 -15.29 -26.76 -7.42
C GLY A 54 -16.31 -25.84 -8.09
N ILE A 55 -17.55 -26.32 -8.28
CA ILE A 55 -18.65 -25.51 -8.83
C ILE A 55 -18.99 -24.34 -7.91
N VAL A 56 -19.16 -24.60 -6.61
CA VAL A 56 -19.46 -23.55 -5.61
C VAL A 56 -18.36 -22.50 -5.58
N LEU A 57 -17.10 -22.92 -5.58
CA LEU A 57 -15.93 -22.04 -5.55
C LEU A 57 -15.83 -21.20 -6.83
N THR A 58 -16.20 -21.77 -7.98
CA THR A 58 -16.26 -21.06 -9.27
C THR A 58 -17.35 -19.99 -9.26
N ILE A 59 -18.56 -20.32 -8.82
CA ILE A 59 -19.68 -19.37 -8.69
C ILE A 59 -19.29 -18.24 -7.73
N PHE A 60 -18.71 -18.59 -6.58
CA PHE A 60 -18.27 -17.62 -5.58
C PHE A 60 -17.17 -16.69 -6.12
N SER A 61 -16.23 -17.22 -6.90
CA SER A 61 -15.16 -16.44 -7.55
C SER A 61 -15.71 -15.46 -8.60
N ILE A 62 -16.69 -15.89 -9.40
CA ILE A 62 -17.36 -15.04 -10.39
C ILE A 62 -18.13 -13.91 -9.67
N ALA A 63 -18.91 -14.25 -8.64
CA ALA A 63 -19.66 -13.28 -7.86
C ALA A 63 -18.73 -12.24 -7.20
N LEU A 64 -17.62 -12.67 -6.60
CA LEU A 64 -16.61 -11.79 -6.03
C LEU A 64 -15.98 -10.88 -7.08
N CYS A 65 -15.71 -11.37 -8.29
CA CYS A 65 -15.13 -10.56 -9.37
C CYS A 65 -16.09 -9.46 -9.85
N VAL A 66 -17.37 -9.80 -10.03
CA VAL A 66 -18.42 -8.85 -10.41
C VAL A 66 -18.62 -7.80 -9.32
N LEU A 67 -18.76 -8.24 -8.06
CA LEU A 67 -18.91 -7.34 -6.92
C LEU A 67 -17.67 -6.45 -6.74
N SER A 68 -16.46 -7.01 -6.91
CA SER A 68 -15.19 -6.27 -6.85
C SER A 68 -15.06 -5.20 -7.95
N SER A 69 -15.82 -5.32 -9.04
CA SER A 69 -15.83 -4.33 -10.12
C SER A 69 -16.71 -3.12 -9.79
N ILE A 70 -17.72 -3.28 -8.92
CA ILE A 70 -18.63 -2.22 -8.48
C ILE A 70 -18.08 -1.51 -7.23
N GLN A 71 -17.59 -2.29 -6.26
CA GLN A 71 -16.89 -1.78 -5.08
C GLN A 71 -15.66 -2.63 -4.83
N PRO A 72 -14.48 -2.05 -4.53
CA PRO A 72 -13.28 -2.82 -4.28
C PRO A 72 -13.43 -3.62 -2.96
N LEU A 73 -13.99 -4.83 -3.05
CA LEU A 73 -14.17 -5.74 -1.92
C LEU A 73 -12.84 -6.34 -1.49
N ILE A 74 -11.93 -6.59 -2.43
CA ILE A 74 -10.56 -7.04 -2.13
C ILE A 74 -9.69 -5.81 -1.86
N THR A 75 -10.00 -5.09 -0.79
CA THR A 75 -9.07 -4.11 -0.22
C THR A 75 -8.19 -4.78 0.82
N ALA A 76 -6.98 -4.24 1.03
CA ALA A 76 -6.09 -4.72 2.10
C ALA A 76 -6.78 -4.75 3.48
N ARG A 77 -7.72 -3.82 3.71
CA ARG A 77 -8.52 -3.76 4.94
C ARG A 77 -9.50 -4.94 5.05
N ASN A 78 -10.25 -5.24 4.00
CA ASN A 78 -11.20 -6.35 4.02
C ASN A 78 -10.50 -7.71 4.08
N LEU A 79 -9.34 -7.84 3.44
CA LEU A 79 -8.52 -9.05 3.49
C LEU A 79 -7.99 -9.33 4.90
N LEU A 80 -7.68 -8.29 5.68
CA LEU A 80 -7.32 -8.46 7.10
C LEU A 80 -8.48 -9.04 7.92
N VAL A 81 -9.71 -8.60 7.65
CA VAL A 81 -10.91 -9.07 8.34
C VAL A 81 -11.26 -10.50 7.95
N THR A 82 -11.07 -10.87 6.67
CA THR A 82 -11.40 -12.22 6.17
C THR A 82 -10.25 -13.22 6.31
N ALA A 83 -9.03 -12.77 6.63
CA ALA A 83 -7.84 -13.62 6.77
C ALA A 83 -8.02 -14.78 7.77
N PRO A 84 -8.61 -14.62 8.97
CA PRO A 84 -8.82 -15.73 9.89
C PRO A 84 -9.72 -16.82 9.29
N VAL A 85 -10.80 -16.42 8.62
CA VAL A 85 -11.74 -17.35 7.98
C VAL A 85 -11.08 -18.09 6.81
N LEU A 86 -10.31 -17.37 5.99
CA LEU A 86 -9.50 -17.95 4.91
C LEU A 86 -8.48 -18.94 5.46
N TYR A 87 -7.81 -18.60 6.57
CA TYR A 87 -6.87 -19.49 7.25
C TYR A 87 -7.57 -20.78 7.72
N PHE A 88 -8.71 -20.67 8.41
CA PHE A 88 -9.46 -21.84 8.85
C PHE A 88 -9.95 -22.70 7.68
N LEU A 89 -10.40 -22.08 6.59
CA LEU A 89 -10.85 -22.80 5.39
C LEU A 89 -9.70 -23.57 4.74
N ILE A 90 -8.53 -22.93 4.58
CA ILE A 90 -7.33 -23.57 4.04
C ILE A 90 -6.83 -24.68 4.97
N ALA A 91 -6.78 -24.44 6.28
CA ALA A 91 -6.36 -25.45 7.27
C ALA A 91 -7.30 -26.65 7.29
N THR A 92 -8.61 -26.42 7.23
CA THR A 92 -9.63 -27.48 7.15
C THR A 92 -9.49 -28.26 5.85
N LEU A 93 -9.29 -27.57 4.72
CA LEU A 93 -9.03 -28.21 3.42
C LEU A 93 -7.81 -29.14 3.50
N PHE A 94 -6.70 -28.68 4.07
CA PHE A 94 -5.51 -29.52 4.28
C PHE A 94 -5.75 -30.69 5.25
N SER A 95 -6.62 -30.53 6.25
CA SER A 95 -6.94 -31.61 7.19
C SER A 95 -7.75 -32.76 6.57
N ILE A 96 -8.55 -32.48 5.54
CA ILE A 96 -9.46 -33.45 4.91
C ILE A 96 -8.74 -34.40 3.97
N PHE A 97 -7.68 -33.97 3.27
CA PHE A 97 -6.95 -34.90 2.41
C PHE A 97 -5.96 -35.74 3.23
N PRO A 98 -6.13 -37.07 3.28
CA PRO A 98 -5.29 -37.96 4.10
C PRO A 98 -3.80 -37.97 3.69
N ILE A 99 -3.49 -37.50 2.47
CA ILE A 99 -2.15 -37.34 1.89
C ILE A 99 -1.32 -36.27 2.62
N TYR A 100 -1.97 -35.37 3.38
CA TYR A 100 -1.33 -34.24 4.06
C TYR A 100 -0.81 -34.53 5.47
N LYS A 101 -0.95 -35.76 5.97
CA LYS A 101 -0.47 -36.19 7.30
C LYS A 101 1.04 -36.52 7.36
N GLY A 102 1.90 -35.63 6.87
CA GLY A 102 3.35 -35.89 6.90
C GLY A 102 4.24 -34.65 6.91
N ARG A 103 5.45 -34.81 7.49
CA ARG A 103 6.50 -33.76 7.64
C ARG A 103 6.84 -32.99 6.36
N ARG A 104 6.56 -33.55 5.17
CA ARG A 104 6.80 -32.89 3.88
C ARG A 104 5.87 -31.70 3.62
N LEU A 105 4.61 -31.78 4.03
CA LEU A 105 3.68 -30.65 3.87
C LEU A 105 4.02 -29.53 4.84
N GLU A 106 4.31 -29.87 6.10
CA GLU A 106 4.76 -28.91 7.12
C GLU A 106 5.95 -28.11 6.60
N PHE A 107 6.94 -28.79 6.00
CA PHE A 107 8.11 -28.15 5.41
C PHE A 107 7.75 -27.20 4.25
N VAL A 108 6.83 -27.60 3.35
CA VAL A 108 6.38 -26.74 2.24
C VAL A 108 5.64 -25.50 2.75
N LEU A 109 4.76 -25.65 3.74
CA LEU A 109 4.03 -24.52 4.34
C LEU A 109 4.97 -23.57 5.08
N ILE A 110 5.96 -24.09 5.79
CA ILE A 110 7.01 -23.31 6.44
C ILE A 110 7.81 -22.54 5.38
N LEU A 111 8.20 -23.18 4.27
CA LEU A 111 8.93 -22.53 3.17
C LEU A 111 8.10 -21.39 2.53
N ILE A 112 6.82 -21.62 2.24
CA ILE A 112 5.90 -20.60 1.71
C ILE A 112 5.79 -19.43 2.71
N SER A 113 5.73 -19.73 4.00
CA SER A 113 5.68 -18.71 5.05
C SER A 113 6.95 -17.87 5.09
N PHE A 114 8.14 -18.48 4.99
CA PHE A 114 9.41 -17.76 4.93
C PHE A 114 9.55 -16.88 3.68
N VAL A 115 9.18 -17.41 2.51
CA VAL A 115 9.19 -16.63 1.25
C VAL A 115 8.22 -15.45 1.35
N SER A 116 7.02 -15.70 1.87
CA SER A 116 6.00 -14.66 2.08
C SER A 116 6.48 -13.60 3.07
N LEU A 117 7.12 -14.01 4.17
CA LEU A 117 7.69 -13.11 5.17
C LEU A 117 8.80 -12.23 4.58
N TYR A 118 9.73 -12.81 3.82
CA TYR A 118 10.82 -12.08 3.16
C TYR A 118 10.30 -11.00 2.20
N TYR A 119 9.30 -11.34 1.39
CA TYR A 119 8.63 -10.37 0.54
C TYR A 119 7.91 -9.30 1.37
N PHE A 120 7.20 -9.69 2.43
CA PHE A 120 6.49 -8.76 3.29
C PHE A 120 7.43 -7.76 3.97
N THR A 121 8.54 -8.22 4.56
CA THR A 121 9.54 -7.36 5.23
C THR A 121 10.12 -6.31 4.29
N ARG A 122 10.41 -6.69 3.03
CA ARG A 122 10.99 -5.76 2.04
C ARG A 122 10.04 -4.64 1.62
N TYR A 123 8.72 -4.89 1.68
CA TYR A 123 7.72 -3.94 1.20
C TYR A 123 6.91 -3.23 2.29
N TYR A 124 6.89 -3.77 3.51
CA TYR A 124 6.15 -3.20 4.64
C TYR A 124 6.95 -2.09 5.34
N TYR A 125 8.24 -2.31 5.58
CA TYR A 125 9.15 -1.33 6.19
C TYR A 125 9.72 -0.33 5.18
N LYS A 126 8.88 0.21 4.28
CA LYS A 126 9.30 1.43 3.59
C LYS A 126 9.38 2.57 4.61
N PRO A 127 10.46 3.38 4.62
CA PRO A 127 10.80 4.32 5.68
C PRO A 127 9.92 5.58 5.71
N TYR A 128 8.61 5.45 5.49
CA TYR A 128 7.68 6.58 5.42
C TYR A 128 7.65 7.44 6.70
N LYS A 129 7.92 6.85 7.87
CA LYS A 129 7.94 7.60 9.14
C LYS A 129 9.14 8.54 9.27
N GLU A 130 10.30 8.16 8.74
CA GLU A 130 11.51 8.98 8.83
C GLU A 130 11.42 10.22 7.94
N GLN A 131 10.75 10.09 6.78
CA GLN A 131 10.58 11.20 5.82
C GLN A 131 9.85 12.40 6.45
N TRP A 132 8.78 12.13 7.19
CA TRP A 132 7.99 13.19 7.84
C TRP A 132 8.72 13.83 9.00
N ARG A 133 9.53 13.09 9.76
CA ARG A 133 10.20 13.61 10.96
C ARG A 133 11.14 14.77 10.61
N GLU A 134 12.01 14.56 9.63
CA GLU A 134 13.01 15.56 9.23
C GLU A 134 12.35 16.76 8.55
N SER A 135 11.43 16.51 7.61
CA SER A 135 10.73 17.59 6.90
C SER A 135 9.89 18.44 7.84
N SER A 136 9.18 17.82 8.78
CA SER A 136 8.35 18.54 9.75
C SER A 136 9.21 19.28 10.76
N GLN A 137 10.34 18.71 11.21
CA GLN A 137 11.27 19.40 12.10
C GLN A 137 11.87 20.64 11.43
N TYR A 138 12.27 20.54 10.17
CA TYR A 138 12.75 21.69 9.38
C TYR A 138 11.69 22.78 9.24
N ILE A 139 10.44 22.41 8.92
CA ILE A 139 9.33 23.36 8.82
C ILE A 139 9.09 24.03 10.17
N ILE A 140 9.01 23.26 11.26
CA ILE A 140 8.82 23.77 12.62
C ILE A 140 9.92 24.77 12.99
N SER A 141 11.19 24.42 12.78
CA SER A 141 12.31 25.34 13.07
C SER A 141 12.25 26.63 12.24
N THR A 142 11.65 26.58 11.06
CA THR A 142 11.49 27.76 10.19
C THR A 142 10.34 28.65 10.65
N VAL A 143 9.22 28.08 11.09
CA VAL A 143 7.99 28.83 11.39
C VAL A 143 7.84 29.25 12.86
N VAL A 144 8.53 28.59 13.80
CA VAL A 144 8.28 28.74 15.25
C VAL A 144 8.43 30.19 15.76
N GLY A 145 9.33 30.98 15.18
CA GLY A 145 9.56 32.36 15.60
C GLY A 145 8.44 33.32 15.18
N HIS A 146 7.86 33.13 13.99
CA HIS A 146 6.87 34.03 13.41
C HIS A 146 5.77 33.27 12.64
N PRO A 147 5.01 32.37 13.29
CA PRO A 147 4.11 31.46 12.58
C PRO A 147 3.01 32.18 11.78
N LYS A 148 2.61 33.37 12.23
CA LYS A 148 1.61 34.21 11.55
C LYS A 148 2.10 34.78 10.22
N ASP A 149 3.40 34.84 9.97
CA ASP A 149 3.95 35.39 8.72
C ASP A 149 4.00 34.35 7.60
N PHE A 150 3.74 33.09 7.95
CA PHE A 150 3.82 31.95 7.06
C PHE A 150 2.43 31.47 6.62
N THR A 151 2.38 31.02 5.38
CA THR A 151 1.34 30.13 4.86
C THR A 151 1.98 28.76 4.64
N LEU A 152 1.33 27.69 5.10
CA LEU A 152 1.83 26.32 4.99
C LEU A 152 0.89 25.47 4.15
N LEU A 153 1.36 25.03 2.99
CA LEU A 153 0.63 24.18 2.07
C LEU A 153 1.28 22.80 2.00
N CYS A 154 0.47 21.75 1.99
CA CYS A 154 0.93 20.36 1.86
C CYS A 154 0.36 19.77 0.57
N SER A 155 1.18 19.10 -0.23
CA SER A 155 0.70 18.46 -1.46
C SER A 155 -0.32 17.35 -1.17
N SER A 156 -0.20 16.68 -0.02
CA SER A 156 -1.19 15.75 0.51
C SER A 156 -1.07 15.64 2.04
N HIS A 157 -2.04 14.98 2.69
CA HIS A 157 -1.99 14.62 4.11
C HIS A 157 -1.66 15.79 5.07
N ALA A 158 -2.28 16.96 4.87
CA ALA A 158 -2.07 18.15 5.71
C ALA A 158 -2.25 17.89 7.22
N TYR A 159 -3.14 16.95 7.57
CA TYR A 159 -3.39 16.53 8.96
C TYR A 159 -2.14 15.97 9.67
N ASN A 160 -1.19 15.34 8.93
CA ASN A 160 0.07 14.88 9.53
C ASN A 160 0.91 16.08 9.98
N MET A 161 1.00 17.11 9.15
CA MET A 161 1.73 18.33 9.49
C MET A 161 1.05 19.07 10.65
N GLU A 162 -0.29 19.05 10.69
CA GLU A 162 -1.06 19.62 11.80
C GLU A 162 -0.74 18.91 13.12
N TYR A 163 -0.63 17.58 13.11
CA TYR A 163 -0.21 16.79 14.26
C TYR A 163 1.18 17.20 14.76
N PHE A 164 2.16 17.37 13.87
CA PHE A 164 3.51 17.79 14.25
C PHE A 164 3.54 19.22 14.82
N LEU A 165 2.81 20.16 14.22
CA LEU A 165 2.71 21.54 14.73
C LEU A 165 2.07 21.60 16.12
N LYS A 166 0.97 20.86 16.34
CA LYS A 166 0.31 20.76 17.64
C LYS A 166 1.24 20.16 18.69
N THR A 167 1.96 19.09 18.34
CA THR A 167 2.94 18.44 19.23
C THR A 167 4.06 19.41 19.62
N ALA A 168 4.51 20.24 18.68
CA ALA A 168 5.52 21.27 18.91
C ALA A 168 4.95 22.57 19.55
N LYS A 169 3.66 22.61 19.89
CA LYS A 169 2.96 23.79 20.46
C LYS A 169 3.04 25.05 19.58
N VAL A 170 3.20 24.89 18.26
CA VAL A 170 3.18 26.01 17.31
C VAL A 170 1.73 26.41 17.04
N THR A 171 1.38 27.66 17.33
CA THR A 171 0.04 28.22 17.11
C THR A 171 0.09 29.39 16.12
N GLY A 172 -1.02 29.68 15.43
CA GLY A 172 -1.11 30.79 14.48
C GLY A 172 -0.80 30.45 13.02
N ILE A 173 -0.53 29.17 12.72
CA ILE A 173 -0.44 28.63 11.36
C ILE A 173 -1.25 27.34 11.27
N VAL A 174 -2.04 27.21 10.19
CA VAL A 174 -2.84 26.01 9.92
C VAL A 174 -2.38 25.45 8.58
N PRO A 175 -1.88 24.20 8.53
CA PRO A 175 -1.50 23.58 7.27
C PRO A 175 -2.74 23.32 6.42
N ARG A 176 -2.68 23.71 5.15
CA ARG A 176 -3.76 23.47 4.18
C ARG A 176 -3.26 22.57 3.06
N LEU A 177 -4.18 22.01 2.29
CA LEU A 177 -3.81 21.28 1.07
C LEU A 177 -3.41 22.27 -0.01
N TYR A 178 -2.40 21.91 -0.80
CA TYR A 178 -2.00 22.68 -1.96
C TYR A 178 -3.10 22.65 -3.01
N THR A 179 -3.64 23.83 -3.31
CA THR A 179 -4.52 24.09 -4.46
C THR A 179 -4.14 25.42 -5.10
N LYS A 180 -4.58 25.64 -6.35
CA LYS A 180 -4.30 26.91 -7.06
C LYS A 180 -4.93 28.10 -6.34
N GLU A 181 -6.10 27.89 -5.75
CA GLU A 181 -6.84 28.91 -5.00
C GLU A 181 -6.06 29.35 -3.76
N GLU A 182 -5.54 28.41 -2.98
CA GLU A 182 -4.72 28.71 -1.78
C GLU A 182 -3.42 29.43 -2.14
N VAL A 183 -2.80 29.07 -3.28
CA VAL A 183 -1.62 29.77 -3.79
C VAL A 183 -1.96 31.20 -4.19
N ASN A 184 -3.07 31.41 -4.90
CA ASN A 184 -3.52 32.74 -5.29
C ASN A 184 -3.86 33.61 -4.08
N LEU A 185 -4.50 33.03 -3.05
CA LEU A 185 -4.75 33.71 -1.78
C LEU A 185 -3.44 34.16 -1.13
N PHE A 186 -2.42 33.31 -1.09
CA PHE A 186 -1.09 33.71 -0.61
C PHE A 186 -0.51 34.86 -1.43
N ILE A 187 -0.58 34.81 -2.76
CA ILE A 187 -0.01 35.84 -3.64
C ILE A 187 -0.68 37.20 -3.36
N GLN A 188 -2.01 37.21 -3.23
CA GLN A 188 -2.81 38.42 -3.00
C GLN A 188 -2.70 38.96 -1.56
N ASP A 189 -2.47 38.09 -0.57
CA ASP A 189 -2.38 38.51 0.83
C ASP A 189 -1.04 39.18 1.13
N SER A 190 -1.06 40.51 1.28
CA SER A 190 0.13 41.31 1.60
C SER A 190 0.64 41.12 3.03
N SER A 191 -0.18 40.58 3.94
CA SER A 191 0.21 40.32 5.33
C SER A 191 1.12 39.10 5.45
N LYS A 192 1.02 38.16 4.51
CA LYS A 192 1.84 36.93 4.45
C LYS A 192 3.07 37.15 3.59
N LYS A 193 4.25 37.04 4.21
CA LYS A 193 5.55 37.25 3.53
C LYS A 193 6.18 35.95 3.06
N ASN A 194 5.87 34.84 3.72
CA ASN A 194 6.53 33.56 3.47
C ASN A 194 5.50 32.45 3.19
N LEU A 195 5.80 31.60 2.22
CA LEU A 195 5.05 30.41 1.88
C LEU A 195 5.97 29.20 2.02
N VAL A 196 5.50 28.17 2.71
CA VAL A 196 6.16 26.88 2.80
C VAL A 196 5.25 25.85 2.16
N ILE A 197 5.76 25.12 1.18
CA ILE A 197 5.07 24.03 0.50
C ILE A 197 5.79 22.72 0.84
N LEU A 198 5.10 21.82 1.52
CA LEU A 198 5.55 20.47 1.80
C LEU A 198 5.04 19.52 0.72
N GLU A 199 5.93 19.09 -0.17
CA GLU A 199 5.68 18.01 -1.11
C GLU A 199 5.96 16.67 -0.45
N THR A 200 4.89 15.88 -0.38
CA THR A 200 4.90 14.55 0.18
C THR A 200 5.30 13.50 -0.85
N SER A 201 5.84 12.37 -0.39
CA SER A 201 6.17 11.19 -1.23
C SER A 201 4.97 10.61 -1.99
N TRP A 202 3.75 11.03 -1.64
CA TRP A 202 2.48 10.57 -2.21
C TRP A 202 2.04 11.41 -3.40
N LYS A 203 2.42 12.69 -3.44
CA LYS A 203 2.05 13.62 -4.51
C LYS A 203 3.15 14.66 -4.69
N TYR A 204 3.90 14.52 -5.76
CA TYR A 204 4.82 15.55 -6.22
C TYR A 204 4.05 16.61 -7.01
N LEU A 205 4.42 17.87 -6.84
CA LEU A 205 3.83 18.96 -7.62
C LEU A 205 4.59 19.11 -8.95
N ASN A 206 3.91 19.67 -9.95
CA ASN A 206 4.57 19.97 -11.21
C ASN A 206 5.57 21.12 -11.00
N SER A 207 6.85 20.87 -11.27
CA SER A 207 7.91 21.85 -11.05
C SER A 207 7.79 23.05 -12.01
N GLU A 208 7.37 22.82 -13.25
CA GLU A 208 7.17 23.90 -14.24
C GLU A 208 6.03 24.84 -13.82
N GLU A 209 4.96 24.28 -13.26
CA GLU A 209 3.84 25.05 -12.73
C GLU A 209 4.26 25.91 -11.54
N LEU A 210 5.04 25.35 -10.61
CA LEU A 210 5.60 26.10 -9.49
C LEU A 210 6.53 27.23 -9.95
N GLU A 211 7.37 26.98 -10.96
CA GLU A 211 8.28 27.99 -11.51
C GLU A 211 7.55 29.13 -12.21
N SER A 212 6.48 28.83 -12.96
CA SER A 212 5.66 29.87 -13.61
C SER A 212 4.92 30.75 -12.61
N LEU A 213 4.44 30.19 -11.50
CA LEU A 213 3.74 30.93 -10.45
C LEU A 213 4.69 31.76 -9.57
N PHE A 214 5.91 31.25 -9.33
CA PHE A 214 6.88 31.88 -8.42
C PHE A 214 8.18 32.23 -9.15
N MET A 215 8.08 33.14 -10.12
CA MET A 215 9.25 33.63 -10.86
C MET A 215 10.28 34.28 -9.93
N ARG A 216 11.56 33.93 -10.12
CA ARG A 216 12.69 34.42 -9.30
C ARG A 216 12.90 35.94 -9.33
N SER A 217 12.28 36.65 -10.27
CA SER A 217 12.27 38.10 -10.31
C SER A 217 11.57 38.67 -9.07
N ASN A 218 10.40 38.12 -8.71
CA ASN A 218 9.51 38.65 -7.68
C ASN A 218 9.59 37.89 -6.35
N PHE A 219 10.12 36.67 -6.37
CA PHE A 219 10.19 35.79 -5.21
C PHE A 219 11.59 35.24 -5.00
N ASP A 220 11.96 35.03 -3.73
CA ASP A 220 13.11 34.23 -3.35
C ASP A 220 12.66 32.80 -3.02
N ARG A 221 13.27 31.79 -3.64
CA ARG A 221 12.85 30.39 -3.54
C ARG A 221 14.03 29.52 -3.09
N LYS A 222 13.77 28.72 -2.06
CA LYS A 222 14.70 27.70 -1.53
C LYS A 222 13.99 26.35 -1.44
N ASP A 223 14.55 25.37 -2.13
CA ASP A 223 14.07 23.99 -2.11
C ASP A 223 15.01 23.13 -1.26
N GLN A 224 14.44 22.32 -0.36
CA GLN A 224 15.19 21.39 0.45
C GLN A 224 14.57 19.99 0.38
N LEU A 225 15.40 19.00 0.03
CA LEU A 225 14.97 17.61 -0.11
C LEU A 225 15.21 16.85 1.20
N PHE A 226 14.20 16.10 1.63
CA PHE A 226 14.27 15.20 2.80
C PHE A 226 13.77 13.85 2.33
N TYR A 227 14.59 12.80 2.40
CA TYR A 227 14.31 11.42 1.94
C TYR A 227 12.93 11.18 1.27
N GLY A 228 12.73 11.58 0.00
CA GLY A 228 11.47 11.37 -0.74
C GLY A 228 10.33 12.39 -0.53
N MET A 229 10.61 13.49 0.16
CA MET A 229 9.78 14.68 0.36
C MET A 229 10.59 15.93 -0.01
N ARG A 230 9.92 16.99 -0.44
CA ARG A 230 10.57 18.27 -0.78
C ARG A 230 9.86 19.39 -0.04
N VAL A 231 10.62 20.23 0.66
CA VAL A 231 10.11 21.46 1.27
C VAL A 231 10.55 22.63 0.41
N VAL A 232 9.59 23.31 -0.20
CA VAL A 232 9.80 24.52 -0.99
C VAL A 232 9.44 25.72 -0.12
N THR A 233 10.40 26.60 0.12
CA THR A 233 10.20 27.86 0.85
C THR A 233 10.25 29.00 -0.15
N ILE A 234 9.22 29.84 -0.15
CA ILE A 234 9.07 30.98 -1.05
C ILE A 234 8.87 32.23 -0.20
N ARG A 235 9.64 33.27 -0.47
CA ARG A 235 9.57 34.56 0.20
C ARG A 235 9.26 35.64 -0.82
N LYS A 236 8.30 36.51 -0.51
CA LYS A 236 8.04 37.73 -1.28
C LYS A 236 9.20 38.71 -1.09
N LYS A 237 9.71 39.27 -2.19
CA LYS A 237 10.73 40.33 -2.14
C LYS A 237 10.14 41.66 -1.69
#